data_AF-A0A1V3TQY8-F1
#
_entry.id   AF-A0A1V3TQY8-F1
#
_cell.length_a   1.000
_cell.length_b   1.000
_cell.length_c   1.000
_cell.angle_alpha   90.00
_cell.angle_beta   90.00
_cell.angle_gamma   90.00
#
_symmetry.space_group_name_H-M   'P 1'
#
loop_
_entity.id
_entity.type
_entity.pdbx_description
1 polymer ?
#
loop_
_entity_poly.entity_id
_entity_poly.type
_entity_poly.pdbx_seq_one_letter_code
_entity_poly.pdbx_strand_id
1 'polypeptide(L)'
;MKKLHKIGLISALGLGVIGYAFADSPSDEYSRLNKWINSNAANYMNLDALVQKAKSEGELQGLIKTKVAQLQQETDALDIQTPEIKAIKDNVVERMKAFTNASIEAFRVKQNPTEANMKAMSAKLQSADSLLATEQKLKREAKKKYDLK
;
A
#
# COMPACT_ATOMS: atom_id res chain seq x y z
N MET A 1 -6.00 12.98 -28.81
CA MET A 1 -4.90 12.58 -27.89
C MET A 1 -4.65 13.65 -26.82
N LYS A 2 -5.60 13.86 -25.90
CA LYS A 2 -5.39 14.70 -24.70
C LYS A 2 -6.04 13.96 -23.54
N LYS A 3 -5.37 13.92 -22.38
CA LYS A 3 -5.79 13.35 -21.07
C LYS A 3 -5.11 12.04 -20.60
N LEU A 4 -3.81 11.85 -20.86
CA LEU A 4 -2.98 10.89 -20.10
C LEU A 4 -2.48 11.45 -18.74
N HIS A 5 -3.08 12.54 -18.23
CA HIS A 5 -2.68 13.21 -16.98
C HIS A 5 -3.11 12.47 -15.69
N LYS A 6 -3.44 11.18 -15.74
CA LYS A 6 -4.07 10.46 -14.60
C LYS A 6 -3.34 9.21 -14.09
N ILE A 7 -2.07 9.01 -14.46
CA ILE A 7 -1.25 7.97 -13.81
C ILE A 7 -0.62 8.49 -12.50
N GLY A 8 -0.69 9.81 -12.24
CA GLY A 8 -0.23 10.43 -10.98
C GLY A 8 -1.07 10.11 -9.73
N LEU A 9 -2.12 9.29 -9.83
CA LEU A 9 -2.94 8.88 -8.68
C LEU A 9 -2.25 7.79 -7.84
N ILE A 10 -1.36 7.01 -8.47
CA ILE A 10 -0.64 5.89 -7.85
C ILE A 10 0.36 6.42 -6.81
N SER A 11 1.05 7.52 -7.11
CA SER A 11 1.97 8.15 -6.17
C SER A 11 1.26 8.68 -4.91
N ALA A 12 0.02 9.17 -5.01
CA ALA A 12 -0.74 9.68 -3.85
C ALA A 12 -1.14 8.56 -2.85
N LEU A 13 -1.45 7.36 -3.33
CA LEU A 13 -1.76 6.19 -2.50
C LEU A 13 -0.53 5.66 -1.73
N GLY A 14 0.65 5.75 -2.34
CA GLY A 14 1.93 5.45 -1.68
C GLY A 14 2.30 6.47 -0.61
N LEU A 15 1.92 7.74 -0.80
CA LEU A 15 2.17 8.85 0.15
C LEU A 15 1.23 8.85 1.37
N GLY A 16 0.08 8.17 1.31
CA GLY A 16 -0.80 7.98 2.48
C GLY A 16 -0.16 7.18 3.63
N VAL A 17 1.05 6.65 3.41
CA VAL A 17 1.91 6.01 4.41
C VAL A 17 2.65 7.04 5.28
N ILE A 18 2.83 8.28 4.81
CA ILE A 18 3.72 9.25 5.44
C ILE A 18 2.97 10.03 6.53
N GLY A 19 3.23 9.65 7.78
CA GLY A 19 3.22 10.61 8.88
C GLY A 19 1.99 10.56 9.79
N TYR A 20 1.88 9.49 10.57
CA TYR A 20 1.63 9.70 12.00
C TYR A 20 2.78 9.06 12.77
N ALA A 21 3.90 9.78 12.83
CA ALA A 21 4.88 9.60 13.88
C ALA A 21 4.18 10.01 15.19
N PHE A 22 3.40 9.11 15.77
CA PHE A 22 3.03 9.24 17.17
C PHE A 22 4.32 8.96 17.95
N ALA A 23 4.85 10.01 18.56
CA ALA A 23 5.93 9.89 19.51
C ALA A 23 5.50 8.86 20.57
N ASP A 24 6.30 7.80 20.71
CA ASP A 24 6.27 6.85 21.82
C ASP A 24 4.89 6.34 22.24
N SER A 25 4.32 5.43 21.43
CA SER A 25 3.19 4.60 21.84
C SER A 25 3.62 3.56 22.89
N PRO A 26 2.85 3.28 23.97
CA PRO A 26 3.29 2.44 25.09
C PRO A 26 3.36 0.93 24.79
N SER A 27 2.87 0.46 23.64
CA SER A 27 3.01 -0.94 23.23
C SER A 27 4.13 -1.13 22.20
N ASP A 28 5.08 -2.00 22.53
CA ASP A 28 6.21 -2.36 21.66
C ASP A 28 5.73 -2.80 20.27
N GLU A 29 4.64 -3.57 20.22
CA GLU A 29 4.02 -4.02 18.97
C GLU A 29 3.62 -2.88 18.02
N TYR A 30 3.01 -1.80 18.54
CA TYR A 30 2.60 -0.67 17.70
C TYR A 30 3.81 0.10 17.18
N SER A 31 4.84 0.26 18.01
CA SER A 31 6.10 0.89 17.62
C SER A 31 6.84 0.08 16.55
N ARG A 32 6.92 -1.25 16.71
CA ARG A 32 7.49 -2.16 15.69
C ARG A 32 6.74 -2.06 14.37
N LEU A 33 5.40 -2.08 14.40
CA LEU A 33 4.58 -1.93 13.21
C LEU A 33 4.79 -0.55 12.54
N ASN A 34 4.76 0.54 13.30
CA ASN A 34 4.97 1.88 12.75
C ASN A 34 6.36 2.06 12.14
N LYS A 35 7.41 1.53 12.78
CA LYS A 35 8.77 1.53 12.23
C LYS A 35 8.82 0.77 10.91
N TRP A 36 8.24 -0.43 10.86
CA TRP A 36 8.18 -1.23 9.64
C TRP A 36 7.42 -0.50 8.52
N ILE A 37 6.27 0.11 8.82
CA ILE A 37 5.48 0.90 7.85
C ILE A 37 6.33 2.05 7.29
N ASN A 38 7.00 2.81 8.16
CA ASN A 38 7.81 3.96 7.74
C ASN A 38 9.05 3.54 6.93
N SER A 39 9.76 2.49 7.34
CA SER A 39 10.90 1.94 6.59
C SER A 39 10.48 1.41 5.22
N ASN A 40 9.26 0.89 5.10
CA ASN A 40 8.72 0.40 3.84
C ASN A 40 7.99 1.46 3.01
N ALA A 41 7.73 2.66 3.54
CA ALA A 41 7.17 3.80 2.81
C ALA A 41 7.93 4.06 1.48
N ALA A 42 9.26 4.06 1.55
CA ALA A 42 10.14 4.24 0.39
C ALA A 42 10.09 3.06 -0.60
N ASN A 43 9.87 1.84 -0.09
CA ASN A 43 9.68 0.67 -0.92
C ASN A 43 8.39 0.71 -1.74
N TYR A 44 7.33 1.35 -1.24
CA TYR A 44 6.11 1.59 -2.03
C TYR A 44 6.30 2.64 -3.11
N MET A 45 7.08 3.69 -2.84
CA MET A 45 7.40 4.71 -3.85
C MET A 45 8.20 4.11 -5.02
N ASN A 46 9.00 3.06 -4.77
CA ASN A 46 9.72 2.34 -5.81
C ASN A 46 8.84 1.48 -6.74
N LEU A 47 7.60 1.14 -6.36
CA LEU A 47 6.69 0.36 -7.24
C LEU A 47 6.31 1.15 -8.50
N ASP A 48 6.11 2.46 -8.40
CA ASP A 48 5.85 3.29 -9.59
C ASP A 48 7.06 3.31 -10.53
N ALA A 49 8.28 3.36 -9.98
CA ALA A 49 9.51 3.24 -10.76
C ALA A 49 9.64 1.86 -11.44
N LEU A 50 9.18 0.78 -10.79
CA LEU A 50 9.14 -0.56 -11.39
C LEU A 50 8.13 -0.64 -12.54
N VAL A 51 6.95 -0.04 -12.40
CA VAL A 51 5.95 0.08 -13.48
C VAL A 51 6.51 0.84 -14.68
N GLN A 52 7.30 1.90 -14.45
CA GLN A 52 7.90 2.66 -15.55
C GLN A 52 9.03 1.90 -16.26
N LYS A 53 9.79 1.08 -15.54
CA LYS A 53 10.96 0.36 -16.07
C LYS A 53 10.62 -1.00 -16.70
N ALA A 54 9.54 -1.64 -16.27
CA ALA A 54 9.16 -2.95 -16.79
C ALA A 54 8.90 -2.90 -18.30
N LYS A 55 9.44 -3.87 -19.04
CA LYS A 55 9.29 -3.97 -20.50
C LYS A 55 8.11 -4.85 -20.90
N SER A 56 7.64 -5.70 -19.99
CA SER A 56 6.51 -6.58 -20.19
C SER A 56 5.66 -6.71 -18.92
N GLU A 57 4.41 -7.11 -19.09
CA GLU A 57 3.52 -7.36 -17.95
C GLU A 57 4.04 -8.51 -17.09
N GLY A 58 4.59 -9.58 -17.70
CA GLY A 58 5.16 -10.71 -16.98
C GLY A 58 6.37 -10.33 -16.11
N GLU A 59 7.25 -9.45 -16.62
CA GLU A 59 8.36 -8.88 -15.84
C GLU A 59 7.83 -8.06 -14.65
N LEU A 60 6.86 -7.18 -14.89
CA LEU A 60 6.25 -6.37 -13.83
C LEU A 60 5.62 -7.25 -12.75
N GLN A 61 4.80 -8.24 -13.15
CA GLN A 61 4.18 -9.19 -12.23
C GLN A 61 5.20 -9.97 -11.41
N GLY A 62 6.33 -10.39 -12.01
CA GLY A 62 7.40 -11.09 -11.31
C GLY A 62 8.10 -10.23 -10.25
N LEU A 63 8.42 -8.98 -10.60
CA LEU A 63 9.04 -8.00 -9.69
C LEU A 63 8.09 -7.68 -8.52
N ILE A 64 6.82 -7.45 -8.84
CA ILE A 64 5.75 -7.22 -7.89
C ILE A 64 5.56 -8.41 -6.93
N LYS A 65 5.48 -9.63 -7.46
CA LYS A 65 5.25 -10.84 -6.66
C LYS A 65 6.37 -11.05 -5.66
N THR A 66 7.61 -10.86 -6.12
CA THR A 66 8.80 -10.91 -5.27
C THR A 66 8.72 -9.87 -4.15
N LYS A 67 8.35 -8.62 -4.48
CA LYS A 67 8.26 -7.55 -3.49
C LYS A 67 7.14 -7.77 -2.48
N VAL A 68 5.97 -8.22 -2.91
CA VAL A 68 4.85 -8.56 -2.01
C VAL A 68 5.21 -9.72 -1.10
N ALA A 69 5.87 -10.77 -1.62
CA ALA A 69 6.33 -11.89 -0.80
C ALA A 69 7.35 -11.46 0.26
N GLN A 70 8.31 -10.60 -0.11
CA GLN A 70 9.26 -10.02 0.84
C GLN A 70 8.55 -9.21 1.92
N LEU A 71 7.64 -8.31 1.53
CA LEU A 71 6.89 -7.48 2.49
C LEU A 71 6.03 -8.34 3.41
N GLN A 72 5.38 -9.39 2.89
CA GLN A 72 4.61 -10.32 3.70
C GLN A 72 5.50 -11.01 4.74
N GLN A 73 6.66 -11.53 4.33
CA GLN A 73 7.62 -12.16 5.23
C GLN A 73 8.10 -11.20 6.32
N GLU A 74 8.46 -9.96 5.97
CA GLU A 74 8.88 -8.94 6.93
C GLU A 74 7.73 -8.58 7.90
N THR A 75 6.50 -8.52 7.40
CA THR A 75 5.32 -8.19 8.22
C THR A 75 4.95 -9.32 9.17
N ASP A 76 5.12 -10.58 8.75
CA ASP A 76 4.87 -11.76 9.57
C ASP A 76 5.92 -11.90 10.68
N ALA A 77 7.16 -11.49 10.41
CA ALA A 77 8.23 -11.46 11.41
C ALA A 77 8.02 -10.44 12.54
N LEU A 78 7.06 -9.51 12.43
CA LEU A 78 6.75 -8.54 13.49
C LEU A 78 6.05 -9.16 14.70
N ASP A 79 5.53 -10.39 14.56
CA ASP A 79 4.86 -11.17 15.61
C ASP A 79 3.89 -10.33 16.46
N ILE A 80 2.89 -9.73 15.79
CA ILE A 80 1.89 -8.87 16.41
C ILE A 80 0.74 -9.74 16.94
N GLN A 81 0.56 -9.76 18.26
CA GLN A 81 -0.47 -10.55 18.94
C GLN A 81 -1.70 -9.73 19.31
N THR A 82 -1.54 -8.42 19.54
CA THR A 82 -2.65 -7.54 19.92
C THR A 82 -3.69 -7.45 18.80
N PRO A 83 -4.98 -7.78 19.04
CA PRO A 83 -6.01 -7.83 18.00
C PRO A 83 -6.16 -6.54 17.19
N GLU A 84 -6.15 -5.38 17.84
CA GLU A 84 -6.28 -4.08 17.17
C GLU A 84 -5.06 -3.75 16.31
N ILE A 85 -3.85 -4.03 16.80
CA ILE A 85 -2.60 -3.77 16.07
C ILE A 85 -2.48 -4.77 14.90
N LYS A 86 -2.90 -6.01 15.11
CA LYS A 86 -2.99 -7.03 14.07
C LYS A 86 -3.98 -6.61 12.97
N ALA A 87 -5.14 -6.04 13.32
CA ALA A 87 -6.08 -5.53 12.33
C ALA A 87 -5.47 -4.39 11.48
N ILE A 88 -4.69 -3.50 12.09
CA ILE A 88 -3.95 -2.46 11.34
C ILE A 88 -2.92 -3.12 10.41
N LYS A 89 -2.12 -4.06 10.92
CA LYS A 89 -1.10 -4.80 10.16
C LYS A 89 -1.71 -5.46 8.93
N ASP A 90 -2.77 -6.24 9.13
CA ASP A 90 -3.44 -7.00 8.07
C ASP A 90 -4.05 -6.04 7.03
N ASN A 91 -4.64 -4.92 7.46
CA ASN A 91 -5.19 -3.92 6.54
C ASN A 91 -4.09 -3.21 5.72
N VAL A 92 -2.94 -2.90 6.33
CA VAL A 92 -1.78 -2.36 5.59
C VAL A 92 -1.36 -3.34 4.51
N VAL A 93 -1.25 -4.63 4.84
CA VAL A 93 -0.89 -5.69 3.89
C VAL A 93 -1.86 -5.78 2.73
N GLU A 94 -3.16 -5.80 3.01
CA GLU A 94 -4.19 -5.83 1.97
C GLU A 94 -4.14 -4.57 1.10
N ARG A 95 -3.89 -3.39 1.68
CA ARG A 95 -3.71 -2.16 0.91
C ARG A 95 -2.51 -2.25 -0.03
N MET A 96 -1.40 -2.85 0.41
CA MET A 96 -0.24 -3.06 -0.47
C MET A 96 -0.60 -3.91 -1.69
N LYS A 97 -1.31 -5.02 -1.47
CA LYS A 97 -1.73 -5.93 -2.54
C LYS A 97 -2.68 -5.23 -3.50
N ALA A 98 -3.63 -4.46 -2.98
CA ALA A 98 -4.56 -3.67 -3.80
C ALA A 98 -3.84 -2.63 -4.66
N PHE A 99 -2.90 -1.89 -4.06
CA PHE A 99 -2.08 -0.90 -4.75
C PHE A 99 -1.24 -1.53 -5.87
N THR A 100 -0.61 -2.65 -5.56
CA THR A 100 0.20 -3.43 -6.49
C THR A 100 -0.62 -3.93 -7.69
N ASN A 101 -1.84 -4.41 -7.44
CA ASN A 101 -2.76 -4.79 -8.51
C ASN A 101 -3.14 -3.58 -9.38
N ALA A 102 -3.39 -2.42 -8.77
CA ALA A 102 -3.67 -1.19 -9.50
C ALA A 102 -2.49 -0.75 -10.39
N SER A 103 -1.24 -0.95 -9.93
CA SER A 103 -0.02 -0.72 -10.72
C SER A 103 0.07 -1.62 -11.97
N ILE A 104 -0.33 -2.89 -11.86
CA ILE A 104 -0.40 -3.81 -13.02
C ILE A 104 -1.46 -3.32 -14.01
N GLU A 105 -2.66 -2.95 -13.53
CA GLU A 105 -3.70 -2.43 -14.42
C GLU A 105 -3.28 -1.11 -15.08
N ALA A 106 -2.56 -0.24 -14.37
CA ALA A 106 -2.03 0.99 -14.93
C ALA A 106 -1.00 0.71 -16.04
N PHE A 107 -0.18 -0.32 -15.86
CA PHE A 107 0.72 -0.79 -16.92
C PHE A 107 -0.06 -1.29 -18.14
N ARG A 108 -1.14 -2.07 -17.95
CA ARG A 108 -2.02 -2.51 -19.04
C ARG A 108 -2.69 -1.34 -19.75
N VAL A 109 -3.16 -0.33 -19.01
CA VAL A 109 -3.71 0.91 -19.60
C VAL A 109 -2.65 1.65 -20.41
N LYS A 110 -1.40 1.71 -19.93
CA LYS A 110 -0.27 2.32 -20.66
C LYS A 110 0.02 1.60 -21.98
N GLN A 111 -0.04 0.25 -21.98
CA GLN A 111 0.19 -0.54 -23.19
C GLN A 111 -1.01 -0.51 -24.15
N ASN A 112 -2.23 -0.58 -23.62
CA ASN A 112 -3.47 -0.62 -24.40
C ASN A 112 -4.60 0.15 -23.66
N PRO A 113 -4.79 1.44 -23.95
CA PRO A 113 -5.73 2.28 -23.24
C PRO A 113 -7.17 2.06 -23.71
N THR A 114 -7.80 0.98 -23.24
CA THR A 114 -9.22 0.68 -23.47
C THR A 114 -10.08 1.13 -22.29
N GLU A 115 -11.38 1.34 -22.53
CA GLU A 115 -12.35 1.64 -21.46
C GLU A 115 -12.39 0.54 -20.41
N ALA A 116 -12.32 -0.73 -20.84
CA ALA A 116 -12.26 -1.88 -19.94
C ALA A 116 -11.03 -1.82 -19.02
N ASN A 117 -9.84 -1.54 -19.57
CA ASN A 117 -8.60 -1.44 -18.79
C ASN A 117 -8.63 -0.25 -17.83
N MET A 118 -9.16 0.90 -18.27
CA MET A 118 -9.32 2.08 -17.42
C MET A 118 -10.30 1.82 -16.26
N LYS A 119 -11.41 1.12 -16.52
CA LYS A 119 -12.40 0.73 -15.50
C LYS A 119 -11.81 -0.25 -14.50
N ALA A 120 -11.04 -1.23 -14.96
CA ALA A 120 -10.34 -2.18 -14.10
C ALA A 120 -9.34 -1.46 -13.18
N MET A 121 -8.49 -0.59 -13.74
CA MET A 121 -7.56 0.24 -12.96
C MET A 121 -8.30 1.10 -11.93
N SER A 122 -9.38 1.77 -12.32
CA SER A 122 -10.19 2.60 -11.43
C SER A 122 -10.77 1.81 -10.26
N ALA A 123 -11.29 0.59 -10.50
CA ALA A 123 -11.84 -0.25 -9.45
C ALA A 123 -10.76 -0.69 -8.45
N LYS A 124 -9.54 -1.00 -8.92
CA LYS A 124 -8.41 -1.37 -8.04
C LYS A 124 -7.92 -0.18 -7.21
N LEU A 125 -7.89 1.02 -7.78
CA LEU A 125 -7.55 2.25 -7.05
C LEU A 125 -8.59 2.55 -5.97
N GLN A 126 -9.89 2.46 -6.29
CA GLN A 126 -10.96 2.65 -5.30
C GLN A 126 -10.89 1.65 -4.14
N SER A 127 -10.51 0.40 -4.42
CA SER A 127 -10.28 -0.59 -3.37
C SER A 127 -9.12 -0.21 -2.46
N ALA A 128 -8.01 0.28 -3.02
CA ALA A 128 -6.87 0.75 -2.24
C ALA A 128 -7.20 2.00 -1.39
N ASP A 129 -8.00 2.94 -1.94
CA ASP A 129 -8.50 4.11 -1.22
C ASP A 129 -9.40 3.71 -0.04
N SER A 130 -10.31 2.74 -0.26
CA SER A 130 -11.18 2.23 0.80
C SER A 130 -10.38 1.58 1.93
N LEU A 131 -9.33 0.82 1.59
CA LEU A 131 -8.43 0.23 2.58
C LEU A 131 -7.62 1.29 3.32
N LEU A 132 -7.24 2.39 2.67
CA LEU A 132 -6.59 3.52 3.35
C LEU A 132 -7.53 4.17 4.36
N ALA A 133 -8.80 4.40 3.99
CA ALA A 133 -9.80 4.93 4.91
C ALA A 133 -10.02 4.02 6.13
N THR A 134 -10.07 2.70 5.91
CA THR A 134 -10.14 1.68 6.97
C THR A 134 -8.89 1.71 7.86
N GLU A 135 -7.70 1.83 7.27
CA GLU A 135 -6.44 1.95 8.02
C GLU A 135 -6.47 3.15 8.97
N GLN A 136 -6.90 4.31 8.46
CA GLN A 136 -6.99 5.55 9.25
C GLN A 136 -8.05 5.45 10.35
N LYS A 137 -9.13 4.68 10.12
CA LYS A 137 -10.13 4.39 11.16
C LYS A 137 -9.53 3.50 12.25
N LEU A 138 -8.91 2.37 11.88
CA LEU A 138 -8.30 1.42 12.81
C LEU A 138 -7.19 2.07 13.65
N LYS A 139 -6.34 2.90 13.02
CA LYS A 139 -5.31 3.68 13.74
C LYS A 139 -5.91 4.63 14.76
N ARG A 140 -7.02 5.31 14.44
CA ARG A 140 -7.73 6.20 15.38
C ARG A 140 -8.35 5.42 16.54
N GLU A 141 -8.92 4.25 16.27
CA GLU A 141 -9.51 3.38 17.29
C GLU A 141 -8.44 2.83 18.24
N ALA A 142 -7.33 2.33 17.69
CA ALA A 142 -6.17 1.89 18.47
C ALA A 142 -5.60 3.04 19.30
N LYS A 143 -5.43 4.24 18.72
CA LYS A 143 -4.98 5.44 19.44
C LYS A 143 -5.85 5.75 20.66
N LYS A 144 -7.18 5.74 20.49
CA LYS A 144 -8.12 5.97 21.60
C LYS A 144 -8.06 4.88 22.66
N LYS A 145 -7.91 3.61 22.26
CA LYS A 145 -7.91 2.46 23.18
C LYS A 145 -6.65 2.39 24.04
N TYR A 146 -5.49 2.74 23.48
CA TYR A 146 -4.19 2.64 24.15
C TYR A 146 -3.68 3.97 24.72
N ASP A 147 -4.51 5.02 24.71
CA ASP A 147 -4.14 6.38 25.13
C ASP A 147 -2.82 6.86 24.50
N LEU A 148 -2.60 6.50 23.23
CA LEU A 148 -1.41 6.92 22.49
C LEU A 148 -1.51 8.45 22.34
N LYS A 149 -0.53 9.21 22.81
CA LYS A 149 -0.56 10.69 22.71
C LYS A 149 -0.24 11.16 21.29
#